data_AF-A0ABD3DRN5-F1
#
_entry.id   AF-A0ABD3DRN5-F1
#
_cell.length_a   1.000
_cell.length_b   1.000
_cell.length_c   1.000
_cell.angle_alpha   90.00
_cell.angle_beta   90.00
_cell.angle_gamma   90.00
#
_symmetry.space_group_name_H-M   'P 1'
#
loop_
_entity.id
_entity.type
_entity.pdbx_description
1 polymer ?
#
loop_
_entity_poly.entity_id
_entity_poly.type
_entity_poly.pdbx_seq_one_letter_code
_entity_poly.pdbx_strand_id
1 'polypeptide(L)'
;MSEGAIRGRGRNKRYWTPQEDSILLQSLLDISRNPKWKSENGFKNGYMKRLEETLMEKIPDCGLKAEPYIESRLKYWSEKYCAMA
;
A
#
# COMPACT_ATOMS: atom_id res chain seq x y z
N MET A 1 33.99 18.37 -25.30
CA MET A 1 32.98 17.54 -25.98
C MET A 1 32.34 16.70 -24.87
N SER A 2 31.44 17.26 -24.07
CA SER A 2 30.03 17.58 -24.35
C SER A 2 29.15 16.34 -24.30
N GLU A 3 28.06 16.47 -23.52
CA GLU A 3 26.83 15.66 -23.50
C GLU A 3 26.85 14.36 -22.68
N GLY A 4 25.93 14.10 -21.76
CA GLY A 4 24.69 14.81 -21.45
C GLY A 4 24.14 14.40 -20.08
N ALA A 5 23.48 15.34 -19.43
CA ALA A 5 22.74 15.11 -18.20
C ALA A 5 21.64 14.06 -18.45
N ILE A 6 21.78 12.86 -17.88
CA ILE A 6 20.72 11.85 -17.88
C ILE A 6 19.62 12.31 -16.90
N ARG A 7 18.71 13.16 -17.39
CA ARG A 7 17.42 13.43 -16.75
C ARG A 7 16.48 12.27 -17.08
N GLY A 8 16.67 11.13 -16.41
CA GLY A 8 15.92 9.89 -16.64
C GLY A 8 14.91 9.58 -15.54
N ARG A 9 13.62 9.81 -15.84
CA ARG A 9 12.42 9.48 -15.06
C ARG A 9 12.32 7.96 -14.82
N GLY A 10 13.05 7.42 -13.83
CA GLY A 10 13.07 5.95 -13.63
C GLY A 10 13.59 5.41 -12.29
N ARG A 11 13.98 6.27 -11.33
CA ARG A 11 14.61 5.83 -10.08
C ARG A 11 13.65 5.40 -8.96
N ASN A 12 12.34 5.52 -9.15
CA ASN A 12 11.33 5.21 -8.12
C ASN A 12 10.44 4.00 -8.47
N LYS A 13 10.97 2.98 -9.16
CA LYS A 13 10.31 1.67 -9.15
C LYS A 13 10.61 1.00 -7.80
N ARG A 14 9.94 1.46 -6.73
CA ARG A 14 9.90 0.72 -5.47
C ARG A 14 9.03 -0.51 -5.70
N TYR A 15 9.65 -1.67 -5.61
CA TYR A 15 8.96 -2.95 -5.66
C TYR A 15 8.48 -3.28 -4.25
N TRP A 16 7.21 -3.70 -4.15
CA TRP A 16 6.69 -4.28 -2.92
C TRP A 16 7.42 -5.60 -2.65
N THR A 17 8.04 -5.68 -1.49
CA THR A 17 8.62 -6.92 -0.98
C THR A 17 7.51 -7.82 -0.43
N PRO A 18 7.71 -9.15 -0.44
CA PRO A 18 6.75 -10.07 0.14
C PRO A 18 6.47 -9.81 1.63
N GLN A 19 7.42 -9.21 2.35
CA GLN A 19 7.24 -8.78 3.73
C GLN A 19 6.25 -7.61 3.84
N GLU A 20 6.41 -6.58 3.00
CA GLU A 20 5.48 -5.44 2.94
C GLU A 20 4.07 -5.89 2.54
N ASP A 21 3.97 -6.77 1.53
CA ASP A 21 2.69 -7.36 1.12
C ASP A 21 2.04 -8.14 2.27
N SER A 22 2.80 -8.97 2.99
CA SER A 22 2.27 -9.75 4.11
C SER A 22 1.76 -8.85 5.24
N ILE A 23 2.48 -7.78 5.58
CA ILE A 23 2.07 -6.83 6.61
C ILE A 23 0.83 -6.07 6.14
N LEU A 24 0.81 -5.62 4.88
CA LEU A 24 -0.35 -4.92 4.32
C LEU A 24 -1.60 -5.83 4.34
N LEU A 25 -1.48 -7.09 3.91
CA LEU A 25 -2.56 -8.07 3.97
C LEU A 25 -3.02 -8.31 5.41
N GLN A 26 -2.08 -8.48 6.35
CA GLN A 26 -2.40 -8.75 7.74
C GLN A 26 -3.12 -7.57 8.39
N SER A 27 -2.68 -6.34 8.13
CA SER A 27 -3.34 -5.14 8.59
C SER A 27 -4.73 -4.97 7.94
N LEU A 28 -4.87 -5.30 6.66
CA LEU A 28 -6.17 -5.27 5.97
C LEU A 28 -7.15 -6.30 6.59
N LEU A 29 -6.67 -7.51 6.87
CA LEU A 29 -7.46 -8.56 7.53
C LEU A 29 -7.86 -8.16 8.95
N ASP A 30 -6.96 -7.54 9.71
CA ASP A 30 -7.25 -7.03 11.05
C ASP A 30 -8.33 -5.94 11.02
N ILE A 31 -8.18 -4.95 10.13
CA ILE A 31 -9.18 -3.91 9.89
C ILE A 31 -10.52 -4.52 9.46
N SER A 32 -10.51 -5.52 8.56
CA SER A 32 -11.72 -6.20 8.11
C SER A 32 -12.42 -7.02 9.19
N ARG A 33 -11.68 -7.57 10.17
CA ARG A 33 -12.23 -8.32 11.30
C ARG A 33 -12.77 -7.40 12.38
N ASN A 34 -12.22 -6.19 12.50
CA ASN A 34 -12.61 -5.22 13.50
C ASN A 34 -13.87 -4.44 13.06
N PRO A 35 -15.02 -4.62 13.73
CA PRO A 35 -16.25 -3.89 13.38
C PRO A 35 -16.10 -2.37 13.57
N LYS A 36 -15.11 -1.93 14.37
CA LYS A 36 -14.75 -0.50 14.54
C LYS A 36 -14.32 0.20 13.25
N TRP A 37 -13.84 -0.57 12.27
CA TRP A 37 -13.39 -0.06 10.98
C TRP A 37 -14.37 -0.35 9.84
N LYS A 38 -15.45 -1.09 10.13
CA LYS A 38 -16.53 -1.35 9.20
C LYS A 38 -17.50 -0.16 9.25
N SER A 39 -17.71 0.47 8.11
CA SER A 39 -18.70 1.53 7.89
C SER A 39 -19.88 0.95 7.12
N GLU A 40 -21.07 1.54 7.22
CA GLU A 40 -22.28 1.08 6.50
C GLU A 40 -22.05 0.92 4.99
N ASN A 41 -21.14 1.72 4.42
CA ASN A 41 -20.81 1.74 3.00
C ASN A 41 -19.43 1.15 2.65
N GLY A 42 -18.78 0.41 3.56
CA GLY A 42 -17.46 -0.20 3.33
C GLY A 42 -16.48 -0.03 4.50
N PHE A 43 -15.29 0.49 4.23
CA PHE A 43 -14.29 0.79 5.27
C PHE A 43 -14.44 2.23 5.78
N LYS A 44 -14.13 2.44 7.05
CA LYS A 44 -14.14 3.77 7.67
C LYS A 44 -13.05 4.65 7.06
N ASN A 45 -13.35 5.94 6.87
CA ASN A 45 -12.38 6.93 6.42
C ASN A 45 -11.16 6.95 7.36
N GLY A 46 -9.95 6.82 6.80
CA GLY A 46 -8.70 6.73 7.56
C GLY A 46 -8.13 5.32 7.75
N TYR A 47 -8.79 4.25 7.27
CA TYR A 47 -8.21 2.91 7.29
C TYR A 47 -6.85 2.86 6.56
N MET A 48 -6.68 3.63 5.48
CA MET A 48 -5.40 3.75 4.77
C MET A 48 -4.28 4.32 5.65
N LYS A 49 -4.59 5.32 6.47
CA LYS A 49 -3.62 5.88 7.44
C LYS A 49 -3.24 4.84 8.49
N ARG A 50 -4.20 4.03 8.93
CA ARG A 50 -3.92 2.91 9.84
C ARG A 50 -2.98 1.87 9.20
N LEU A 51 -3.17 1.57 7.92
CA LEU A 51 -2.27 0.69 7.16
C LEU A 51 -0.85 1.27 7.06
N GLU A 52 -0.74 2.57 6.78
CA GLU A 52 0.54 3.30 6.77
C GLU A 52 1.24 3.21 8.13
N GLU A 53 0.55 3.54 9.22
CA GLU A 53 1.10 3.47 10.58
C GLU A 53 1.62 2.06 10.89
N THR A 54 0.82 1.02 10.61
CA THR A 54 1.24 -0.36 10.89
C THR A 54 2.44 -0.77 10.04
N LEU A 55 2.52 -0.32 8.79
CA LEU A 55 3.68 -0.56 7.93
C LEU A 55 4.93 0.16 8.44
N MET A 56 4.81 1.40 8.91
CA MET A 56 5.93 2.12 9.54
C MET A 56 6.37 1.51 10.87
N GLU A 57 5.42 1.04 11.69
CA GLU A 57 5.71 0.36 12.96
C GLU A 57 6.44 -0.96 12.75
N LYS A 58 6.05 -1.74 11.74
CA LYS A 58 6.66 -3.04 11.43
C LYS A 58 7.93 -2.91 10.60
N ILE A 59 7.99 -1.92 9.72
CA ILE A 59 9.11 -1.64 8.83
C ILE A 59 9.44 -0.14 8.96
N PRO A 60 10.36 0.24 9.85
CA PRO A 60 10.70 1.66 10.06
C PRO A 60 11.34 2.32 8.82
N ASP A 61 11.89 1.55 7.87
CA ASP A 61 12.47 2.05 6.60
C ASP A 61 11.52 1.90 5.38
N CYS A 62 10.25 1.57 5.63
CA CYS A 62 9.30 1.28 4.55
C CYS A 62 9.09 2.49 3.65
N GLY A 63 9.07 3.71 4.21
CA GLY A 63 8.84 4.96 3.47
C GLY A 63 7.54 4.96 2.64
N LEU A 64 6.68 3.95 2.84
CA LEU A 64 5.42 3.78 2.13
C LEU A 64 4.40 4.69 2.76
N LYS A 65 3.76 5.50 1.92
CA LYS A 65 2.63 6.33 2.29
C LYS A 65 1.31 5.65 1.91
N ALA A 66 0.28 5.90 2.71
CA ALA A 66 -1.14 5.57 2.47
C ALA A 66 -1.52 5.86 1.02
N GLU A 67 -1.21 7.08 0.57
CA GLU A 67 -1.38 7.52 -0.81
C GLU A 67 -0.04 8.05 -1.34
N PRO A 68 0.39 7.67 -2.56
CA PRO A 68 -0.30 6.83 -3.55
C PRO A 68 0.04 5.33 -3.49
N TYR A 69 0.94 4.89 -2.61
CA TYR A 69 1.56 3.56 -2.71
C TYR A 69 0.67 2.42 -2.23
N ILE A 70 0.10 2.55 -1.02
CA ILE A 70 -0.78 1.52 -0.44
C ILE A 70 -2.06 1.41 -1.28
N GLU A 71 -2.67 2.54 -1.65
CA GLU A 71 -3.84 2.56 -2.53
C GLU A 71 -3.57 1.83 -3.86
N SER A 72 -2.47 2.16 -4.55
CA SER A 72 -2.11 1.50 -5.82
C SER A 72 -1.96 -0.01 -5.66
N ARG A 73 -1.46 -0.47 -4.50
CA ARG A 73 -1.29 -1.90 -4.22
C ARG A 73 -2.62 -2.60 -3.96
N LEU A 74 -3.50 -1.99 -3.17
CA LEU A 74 -4.85 -2.49 -2.92
C LEU A 74 -5.67 -2.54 -4.21
N LYS A 75 -5.56 -1.51 -5.06
CA LYS A 75 -6.20 -1.50 -6.37
C LYS A 75 -5.68 -2.63 -7.26
N TYR A 76 -4.37 -2.82 -7.33
CA TYR A 76 -3.77 -3.95 -8.05
C TYR A 76 -4.28 -5.31 -7.56
N TRP A 77 -4.39 -5.49 -6.24
CA TRP A 77 -4.98 -6.72 -5.67
C TRP A 77 -6.46 -6.85 -6.02
N SER A 78 -7.25 -5.77 -5.91
CA SER A 78 -8.65 -5.77 -6.30
C SER A 78 -8.79 -6.16 -7.77
N GLU A 79 -8.04 -5.56 -8.69
CA GLU A 79 -8.10 -5.93 -10.12
C GLU A 79 -7.67 -7.38 -10.35
N LYS A 80 -6.58 -7.84 -9.73
CA LYS A 80 -6.05 -9.19 -9.96
C LYS A 80 -6.93 -10.29 -9.36
N TYR A 81 -7.50 -10.07 -8.19
CA TYR A 81 -8.26 -11.08 -7.45
C TYR A 81 -9.78 -10.92 -7.61
N CYS A 82 -10.30 -9.71 -7.88
CA CYS A 82 -11.72 -9.52 -8.24
C CYS A 82 -12.00 -9.93 -9.70
N ALA A 83 -11.02 -9.85 -10.60
CA ALA A 83 -11.17 -10.37 -11.97
C ALA A 83 -11.08 -11.90 -12.06
N MET A 84 -10.90 -12.60 -10.93
CA MET A 84 -10.99 -14.05 -10.82
C MET A 84 -12.33 -14.54 -10.26
N ALA A 85 -13.31 -13.65 -10.09
CA ALA A 85 -14.67 -13.96 -9.63
C ALA A 85 -15.66 -14.15 -10.79
#